data_AF-A0A9P7NEK4-F1
#
_entry.id   AF-A0A9P7NEK4-F1
#
_cell.length_a   1.000
_cell.length_b   1.000
_cell.length_c   1.000
_cell.angle_alpha   90.00
_cell.angle_beta   90.00
_cell.angle_gamma   90.00
#
_symmetry.space_group_name_H-M   'P 1'
#
loop_
_entity.id
_entity.type
_entity.pdbx_description
1 polymer ?
#
loop_
_entity_poly.entity_id
_entity_poly.type
_entity_poly.pdbx_seq_one_letter_code
_entity_poly.pdbx_strand_id
1 'polypeptide(L)'
;MAGVFEQFVAFGTDIVGLERLMRLLQSLFTILTCYPGLIPLLLPAQTAHVHRRSGLAMLQLSGHLNLTRRALRLFWCLGSFRSSFSAWAGLPSESEKGLETWLSITADSFFGLFGLVESVTLPDLLQVRHFSVLGYAEAVKLDGQAQGLWLAGLVCASLGSGIRLSREVFARTARSPAVGEAVVVSDADGEETDDKTATTENAGRGAGDAGAGRQQRDQQPRRGREKEALDKEHSRRIGGLTRKLAAEVLDVAIPAWSTGLADIEPGTVAVATFLSTILTGYAVWERCGRAIDEKARLDLACK
;
A
#
# COMPACT_ATOMS: atom_id res chain seq x y z
N MET A 1 24.08 3.31 0.45
CA MET A 1 23.13 2.24 0.77
C MET A 1 23.15 2.14 2.27
N ALA A 2 22.08 2.58 2.92
CA ALA A 2 21.87 2.35 4.35
C ALA A 2 22.19 0.89 4.72
N GLY A 3 22.86 0.68 5.85
CA GLY A 3 23.08 -0.67 6.34
C GLY A 3 21.75 -1.32 6.65
N VAL A 4 21.54 -2.58 6.25
CA VAL A 4 20.31 -3.34 6.56
C VAL A 4 19.99 -3.29 8.07
N PHE A 5 21.04 -3.30 8.90
CA PHE A 5 20.91 -3.16 10.35
C PHE A 5 20.36 -1.79 10.78
N GLU A 6 20.84 -0.69 10.20
CA GLU A 6 20.36 0.66 10.53
C GLU A 6 18.89 0.84 10.13
N GLN A 7 18.51 0.31 8.95
CA GLN A 7 17.13 0.31 8.49
C GLN A 7 16.23 -0.53 9.39
N PHE A 8 16.73 -1.67 9.89
CA PHE A 8 16.02 -2.48 10.87
C PHE A 8 15.82 -1.76 12.20
N VAL A 9 16.86 -1.10 12.72
CA VAL A 9 16.74 -0.28 13.94
C VAL A 9 15.71 0.83 13.74
N ALA A 10 15.80 1.59 12.63
CA ALA A 10 14.86 2.66 12.33
C ALA A 10 13.41 2.17 12.22
N PHE A 11 13.20 1.02 11.56
CA PHE A 11 11.88 0.39 11.47
C PHE A 11 11.36 -0.07 12.84
N GLY A 12 12.22 -0.69 13.66
CA GLY A 12 11.86 -1.17 15.00
C GLY A 12 11.61 -0.07 16.02
N THR A 13 12.14 1.13 15.81
CA THR A 13 11.87 2.31 16.65
C THR A 13 10.73 3.18 16.13
N ASP A 14 10.26 2.95 14.90
CA ASP A 14 9.14 3.68 14.32
C ASP A 14 7.82 3.10 14.83
N ILE A 15 6.96 3.95 15.40
CA ILE A 15 5.68 3.52 15.98
C ILE A 15 4.77 2.83 14.95
N VAL A 16 4.83 3.25 13.69
CA VAL A 16 4.06 2.63 12.59
C VAL A 16 4.67 1.26 12.25
N GLY A 17 6.00 1.16 12.17
CA GLY A 17 6.70 -0.11 12.00
C GLY A 17 6.36 -1.14 13.08
N LEU A 18 6.38 -0.73 14.35
CA LEU A 18 5.99 -1.57 15.49
C LEU A 18 4.52 -2.01 15.43
N GLU A 19 3.61 -1.10 15.09
CA GLU A 19 2.19 -1.43 14.92
C GLU A 19 1.99 -2.48 13.82
N ARG A 20 2.68 -2.34 12.67
CA ARG A 20 2.62 -3.31 11.58
C ARG A 20 3.25 -4.64 11.94
N LEU A 21 4.34 -4.66 12.70
CA LEU A 21 4.96 -5.89 13.20
C LEU A 21 4.00 -6.65 14.12
N MET A 22 3.34 -5.95 15.06
CA MET A 22 2.33 -6.56 15.92
C MET A 22 1.12 -7.06 15.12
N ARG A 23 0.69 -6.31 14.10
CA ARG A 23 -0.38 -6.72 13.18
C ARG A 23 -0.02 -8.02 12.46
N LEU A 24 1.24 -8.14 12.04
CA LEU A 24 1.77 -9.32 11.37
C LEU A 24 1.74 -10.53 12.30
N LEU A 25 2.28 -10.39 13.51
CA LEU A 25 2.26 -11.45 14.53
C LEU A 25 0.84 -11.87 14.90
N GLN A 26 -0.07 -10.91 15.09
CA GLN A 26 -1.48 -11.17 15.37
C GLN A 26 -2.12 -11.98 14.23
N SER A 27 -1.93 -11.55 12.97
CA SER A 27 -2.50 -12.26 11.81
C SER A 27 -1.93 -13.67 11.66
N LEU A 28 -0.62 -13.85 11.92
CA LEU A 28 0.02 -15.16 11.88
C LEU A 28 -0.56 -16.10 12.94
N PHE A 29 -0.69 -15.66 14.19
CA PHE A 29 -1.31 -16.46 15.24
C PHE A 29 -2.76 -16.80 14.92
N THR A 30 -3.52 -15.86 14.37
CA THR A 30 -4.90 -16.13 13.94
C THR A 30 -4.95 -17.18 12.83
N ILE A 31 -4.08 -17.11 11.81
CA ILE A 31 -3.96 -18.13 10.76
C ILE A 31 -3.67 -19.51 11.37
N LEU A 32 -2.71 -19.60 12.30
CA LEU A 32 -2.38 -20.87 12.97
C LEU A 32 -3.54 -21.42 13.80
N THR A 33 -4.35 -20.55 14.40
CA THR A 33 -5.56 -20.98 15.14
C THR A 33 -6.70 -21.42 14.22
N CYS A 34 -6.86 -20.79 13.05
CA CYS A 34 -7.90 -21.16 12.07
C CYS A 34 -7.52 -22.42 11.27
N TYR A 35 -6.23 -22.65 11.03
CA TYR A 35 -5.72 -23.81 10.30
C TYR A 35 -4.85 -24.69 11.20
N PRO A 36 -5.45 -25.48 12.12
CA PRO A 36 -4.70 -26.25 13.12
C PRO A 36 -3.75 -27.29 12.52
N GLY A 37 -3.96 -27.71 11.27
CA GLY A 37 -3.03 -28.57 10.53
C GLY A 37 -1.63 -27.98 10.32
N LEU A 38 -1.47 -26.65 10.47
CA LEU A 38 -0.16 -25.98 10.40
C LEU A 38 0.64 -26.11 11.71
N ILE A 39 -0.02 -26.35 12.86
CA ILE A 39 0.64 -26.40 14.17
C ILE A 39 1.60 -27.61 14.27
N PRO A 40 1.21 -28.84 13.86
CA PRO A 40 2.13 -29.97 13.81
C PRO A 40 3.31 -29.77 12.86
N LEU A 41 3.17 -28.97 11.81
CA LEU A 41 4.28 -28.64 10.91
C LEU A 41 5.34 -27.76 11.58
N LEU A 42 4.90 -26.83 12.44
CA LEU A 42 5.77 -25.93 13.21
C LEU A 42 6.37 -26.59 14.45
N LEU A 43 5.63 -27.52 15.06
CA LEU A 43 5.99 -28.21 16.30
C LEU A 43 5.90 -29.74 16.11
N PRO A 44 6.71 -30.32 15.21
CA PRO A 44 6.58 -31.72 14.80
C PRO A 44 6.91 -32.71 15.93
N ALA A 45 7.73 -32.31 16.89
CA ALA A 45 8.15 -33.15 18.02
C ALA A 45 7.20 -33.10 19.23
N GLN A 46 6.07 -32.39 19.14
CA GLN A 46 5.18 -32.13 20.28
C GLN A 46 3.90 -32.96 20.24
N THR A 47 3.32 -33.21 21.42
CA THR A 47 2.10 -34.01 21.57
C THR A 47 0.83 -33.22 21.24
N ALA A 48 -0.25 -33.91 20.89
CA ALA A 48 -1.54 -33.30 20.55
C ALA A 48 -2.11 -32.39 21.65
N HIS A 49 -1.83 -32.69 22.93
CA HIS A 49 -2.23 -31.84 24.06
C HIS A 49 -1.49 -30.49 24.05
N VAL A 50 -0.20 -30.49 23.69
CA VAL A 50 0.61 -29.27 23.54
C VAL A 50 0.10 -28.45 22.37
N HIS A 51 -0.26 -29.07 21.24
CA HIS A 51 -0.84 -28.37 20.09
C HIS A 51 -2.14 -27.63 20.44
N ARG A 52 -3.05 -28.28 21.19
CA ARG A 52 -4.31 -27.66 21.63
C ARG A 52 -4.08 -26.48 22.59
N ARG A 53 -3.14 -26.62 23.54
CA ARG A 53 -2.79 -25.55 24.48
C ARG A 53 -2.13 -24.37 23.76
N SER A 54 -1.28 -24.62 22.78
CA SER A 54 -0.67 -23.60 21.94
C SER A 54 -1.71 -22.79 21.17
N GLY A 55 -2.76 -23.43 20.62
CA GLY A 55 -3.85 -22.71 19.95
C GLY A 55 -4.57 -21.72 20.86
N LEU A 56 -4.89 -22.11 22.10
CA LEU A 56 -5.51 -21.20 23.08
C LEU A 56 -4.57 -20.05 23.48
N ALA A 57 -3.29 -20.34 23.69
CA ALA A 57 -2.29 -19.33 24.02
C ALA A 57 -2.11 -18.33 22.86
N MET A 58 -2.09 -18.81 21.61
CA MET A 58 -2.04 -17.97 20.41
C MET A 58 -3.25 -17.03 20.31
N LEU A 59 -4.46 -17.53 20.61
CA LEU A 59 -5.67 -16.70 20.62
C LEU A 59 -5.60 -15.59 21.68
N GLN A 60 -5.16 -15.94 22.90
CA GLN A 60 -4.96 -14.95 23.97
C GLN A 60 -3.91 -13.91 23.57
N LEU A 61 -2.80 -14.35 22.99
CA LEU A 61 -1.73 -13.46 22.54
C LEU A 61 -2.21 -12.53 21.42
N SER A 62 -3.01 -13.02 20.47
CA SER A 62 -3.66 -12.18 19.45
C SER A 62 -4.55 -11.11 20.06
N GLY A 63 -5.29 -11.42 21.13
CA GLY A 63 -6.09 -10.45 21.86
C GLY A 63 -5.25 -9.33 22.50
N HIS A 64 -4.15 -9.70 23.16
CA HIS A 64 -3.22 -8.74 23.78
C HIS A 64 -2.50 -7.87 22.73
N LEU A 65 -2.06 -8.47 21.61
CA LEU A 65 -1.46 -7.75 20.50
C LEU A 65 -2.44 -6.76 19.88
N ASN A 66 -3.70 -7.15 19.72
CA ASN A 66 -4.75 -6.26 19.23
C ASN A 66 -4.87 -5.03 20.14
N LEU A 67 -5.06 -5.23 21.44
CA LEU A 67 -5.16 -4.14 22.42
C LEU A 67 -3.93 -3.23 22.42
N THR A 68 -2.73 -3.82 22.36
CA THR A 68 -1.47 -3.05 22.32
C THR A 68 -1.38 -2.19 21.06
N ARG A 69 -1.79 -2.72 19.90
CA ARG A 69 -1.87 -1.94 18.66
C ARG A 69 -2.88 -0.79 18.76
N ARG A 70 -4.02 -1.01 19.42
CA ARG A 70 -5.00 0.05 19.68
C ARG A 70 -4.37 1.16 20.53
N ALA A 71 -3.60 0.79 21.56
CA ALA A 71 -2.87 1.74 22.39
C ALA A 71 -1.78 2.52 21.62
N LEU A 72 -1.06 1.89 20.68
CA LEU A 72 -0.13 2.64 19.81
C LEU A 72 -0.81 3.64 18.88
N ARG A 73 -2.08 3.40 18.55
CA ARG A 73 -2.90 4.27 17.69
C ARG A 73 -3.69 5.31 18.48
N LEU A 74 -3.53 5.35 19.80
CA LEU A 74 -4.17 6.34 20.66
C LEU A 74 -3.89 7.75 20.12
N PHE A 75 -4.95 8.55 19.98
CA PHE A 75 -4.89 9.90 19.41
C PHE A 75 -4.47 10.01 17.93
N TRP A 76 -4.33 8.91 17.19
CA TRP A 76 -4.09 8.98 15.75
C TRP A 76 -5.21 9.74 15.02
N CYS A 77 -6.41 9.79 15.59
CA CYS A 77 -7.52 10.60 15.12
C CYS A 77 -7.14 12.07 14.89
N LEU A 78 -6.30 12.65 15.74
CA LEU A 78 -5.85 14.04 15.60
C LEU A 78 -5.02 14.24 14.33
N GLY A 79 -4.19 13.26 13.99
CA GLY A 79 -3.42 13.27 12.75
C GLY A 79 -4.33 13.19 11.52
N SER A 80 -5.33 12.31 11.55
CA SER A 80 -6.31 12.16 10.47
C SER A 80 -7.18 13.42 10.30
N PHE A 81 -7.65 14.02 11.41
CA PHE A 81 -8.40 15.27 11.34
C PHE A 81 -7.55 16.44 10.86
N ARG A 82 -6.29 16.53 11.29
CA ARG A 82 -5.36 17.54 10.77
C ARG A 82 -5.14 17.37 9.27
N SER A 83 -4.97 16.15 8.79
CA SER A 83 -4.83 15.84 7.36
C SER A 83 -6.05 16.32 6.58
N SER A 84 -7.24 15.88 6.99
CA SER A 84 -8.52 16.28 6.41
C SER A 84 -8.71 17.80 6.40
N PHE A 85 -8.48 18.46 7.54
CA PHE A 85 -8.62 19.91 7.67
C PHE A 85 -7.62 20.68 6.81
N SER A 86 -6.36 20.24 6.73
CA SER A 86 -5.35 20.88 5.90
C SER A 86 -5.66 20.75 4.41
N ALA A 87 -6.16 19.58 4.00
CA ALA A 87 -6.61 19.33 2.63
C ALA A 87 -7.83 20.19 2.28
N TRP A 88 -8.75 20.40 3.24
CA TRP A 88 -9.90 21.27 3.07
C TRP A 88 -9.52 22.76 3.03
N ALA A 89 -8.67 23.22 3.96
CA ALA A 89 -8.28 24.62 4.11
C ALA A 89 -7.30 25.11 3.03
N GLY A 90 -6.50 24.21 2.45
CA GLY A 90 -5.53 24.54 1.40
C GLY A 90 -6.11 24.68 0.00
N LEU A 91 -7.43 24.53 -0.18
CA LEU A 91 -8.07 24.53 -1.50
C LEU A 91 -8.52 25.94 -1.94
N PRO A 92 -8.10 26.43 -3.11
CA PRO A 92 -8.67 27.63 -3.72
C PRO A 92 -10.03 27.30 -4.37
N SER A 93 -11.09 27.94 -3.87
CA SER A 93 -12.48 27.95 -4.39
C SER A 93 -13.21 26.60 -4.55
N GLU A 94 -14.52 26.58 -4.28
CA GLU A 94 -15.37 25.37 -4.36
C GLU A 94 -15.43 24.73 -5.76
N SER A 95 -15.15 25.48 -6.82
CA SER A 95 -15.36 25.09 -8.21
C SER A 95 -14.25 24.22 -8.83
N GLU A 96 -13.06 24.12 -8.21
CA GLU A 96 -11.94 23.31 -8.72
C GLU A 96 -11.76 21.98 -7.96
N LYS A 97 -12.70 21.64 -7.08
CA LYS A 97 -12.58 20.47 -6.21
C LYS A 97 -12.76 19.17 -7.01
N GLY A 98 -11.64 18.54 -7.35
CA GLY A 98 -11.65 17.19 -7.91
C GLY A 98 -12.25 16.17 -6.93
N LEU A 99 -13.01 15.20 -7.45
CA LEU A 99 -13.61 14.10 -6.68
C LEU A 99 -12.58 13.35 -5.81
N GLU A 100 -11.36 13.22 -6.31
CA GLU A 100 -10.22 12.60 -5.62
C GLU A 100 -9.90 13.27 -4.27
N THR A 101 -9.89 14.61 -4.24
CA THR A 101 -9.61 15.37 -3.02
C THR A 101 -10.74 15.21 -2.01
N TRP A 102 -11.99 15.24 -2.47
CA TRP A 102 -13.14 14.97 -1.61
C TRP A 102 -13.12 13.57 -1.01
N LEU A 103 -12.78 12.55 -1.81
CA LEU A 103 -12.65 11.18 -1.32
C LEU A 103 -11.52 11.05 -0.28
N SER A 104 -10.41 11.75 -0.48
CA SER A 104 -9.30 11.79 0.49
C SER A 104 -9.71 12.46 1.81
N ILE A 105 -10.36 13.63 1.75
CA ILE A 105 -10.87 14.36 2.93
C ILE A 105 -11.87 13.49 3.69
N THR A 106 -12.79 12.86 2.96
CA THR A 106 -13.83 12.01 3.54
C THR A 106 -13.22 10.76 4.19
N ALA A 107 -12.27 10.11 3.52
CA ALA A 107 -11.55 8.96 4.06
C ALA A 107 -10.82 9.32 5.37
N ASP A 108 -10.04 10.40 5.37
CA ASP A 108 -9.31 10.88 6.54
C ASP A 108 -10.27 11.25 7.70
N SER A 109 -11.43 11.81 7.38
CA SER A 109 -12.44 12.14 8.39
C SER A 109 -13.04 10.87 9.03
N PHE A 110 -13.34 9.84 8.23
CA PHE A 110 -13.82 8.56 8.74
C PHE A 110 -12.75 7.83 9.57
N PHE A 111 -11.50 7.80 9.13
CA PHE A 111 -10.40 7.25 9.94
C PHE A 111 -10.19 8.04 11.23
N GLY A 112 -10.37 9.36 11.19
CA GLY A 112 -10.35 10.24 12.36
C GLY A 112 -11.44 9.86 13.37
N LEU A 113 -12.70 9.76 12.92
CA LEU A 113 -13.82 9.35 13.76
C LEU A 113 -13.64 7.94 14.32
N PHE A 114 -13.21 6.99 13.50
CA PHE A 114 -12.88 5.64 13.94
C PHE A 114 -11.82 5.64 15.05
N GLY A 115 -10.69 6.32 14.84
CA GLY A 115 -9.63 6.41 15.85
C GLY A 115 -10.05 7.15 17.11
N LEU A 116 -11.01 8.09 17.01
CA LEU A 116 -11.56 8.80 18.17
C LEU A 116 -12.43 7.86 19.00
N VAL A 117 -13.34 7.12 18.37
CA VAL A 117 -14.17 6.12 19.07
C VAL A 117 -13.27 5.07 19.72
N GLU A 118 -12.27 4.57 19.00
CA GLU A 118 -11.30 3.60 19.53
C GLU A 118 -10.53 4.15 20.74
N SER A 119 -10.11 5.43 20.70
CA SER A 119 -9.38 6.05 21.81
C SER A 119 -10.25 6.21 23.06
N VAL A 120 -11.55 6.53 22.89
CA VAL A 120 -12.49 6.71 24.00
C VAL A 120 -12.92 5.36 24.60
N THR A 121 -13.04 4.30 23.79
CA THR A 121 -13.44 2.97 24.26
C THR A 121 -12.28 2.16 24.85
N LEU A 122 -11.03 2.46 24.48
CA LEU A 122 -9.86 1.69 24.89
C LEU A 122 -9.72 1.49 26.40
N PRO A 123 -9.91 2.50 27.28
CA PRO A 123 -9.73 2.30 28.71
C PRO A 123 -10.70 1.28 29.31
N ASP A 124 -11.94 1.27 28.81
CA ASP A 124 -12.99 0.35 29.26
C ASP A 124 -12.74 -1.07 28.73
N LEU A 125 -12.16 -1.19 27.53
CA LEU A 125 -11.75 -2.47 26.96
C LEU A 125 -10.51 -3.07 27.64
N LEU A 126 -9.64 -2.23 28.22
CA LEU A 126 -8.50 -2.68 29.03
C LEU A 126 -8.91 -3.20 30.42
N GLN A 127 -10.17 -2.99 30.84
CA GLN A 127 -10.73 -3.46 32.12
C GLN A 127 -9.85 -3.09 33.33
N VAL A 128 -9.27 -1.90 33.34
CA VAL A 128 -8.48 -1.40 34.47
C VAL A 128 -9.41 -1.26 35.68
N ARG A 129 -9.05 -1.89 36.80
CA ARG A 129 -9.84 -1.83 38.04
C ARG A 129 -10.08 -0.37 38.44
N HIS A 130 -11.35 -0.01 38.64
CA HIS A 130 -11.84 1.32 39.05
C HIS A 130 -11.74 2.45 38.00
N PHE A 131 -11.40 2.15 36.75
CA PHE A 131 -11.43 3.13 35.66
C PHE A 131 -12.42 2.69 34.59
N SER A 132 -13.57 3.36 34.52
CA SER A 132 -14.62 3.12 33.54
C SER A 132 -15.18 4.47 33.08
N VAL A 133 -14.92 4.83 31.82
CA VAL A 133 -15.36 6.11 31.23
C VAL A 133 -16.81 6.01 30.74
N LEU A 134 -17.13 4.96 29.98
CA LEU A 134 -18.45 4.69 29.41
C LEU A 134 -19.08 3.41 29.96
N GLY A 135 -18.24 2.46 30.38
CA GLY A 135 -18.64 1.12 30.79
C GLY A 135 -18.37 0.08 29.71
N TYR A 136 -17.98 -1.13 30.12
CA TYR A 136 -17.56 -2.21 29.21
C TYR A 136 -18.61 -2.54 28.12
N ALA A 137 -19.89 -2.62 28.51
CA ALA A 137 -20.96 -2.97 27.57
C ALA A 137 -21.14 -1.90 26.47
N GLU A 138 -21.12 -0.62 26.84
CA GLU A 138 -21.25 0.47 25.86
C GLU A 138 -19.97 0.59 25.01
N ALA A 139 -18.79 0.39 25.60
CA ALA A 139 -17.52 0.39 24.89
C ALA A 139 -17.45 -0.70 23.81
N VAL A 140 -17.92 -1.92 24.11
CA VAL A 140 -18.00 -3.02 23.12
C VAL A 140 -18.98 -2.68 21.99
N LYS A 141 -20.14 -2.11 22.32
CA LYS A 141 -21.13 -1.70 21.31
C LYS A 141 -20.59 -0.60 20.39
N LEU A 142 -19.95 0.42 20.96
CA LEU A 142 -19.34 1.51 20.20
C LEU A 142 -18.15 1.01 19.35
N ASP A 143 -17.34 0.08 19.87
CA ASP A 143 -16.25 -0.54 19.09
C ASP A 143 -16.79 -1.31 17.88
N GLY A 144 -17.92 -2.00 18.03
CA GLY A 144 -18.63 -2.64 16.92
C GLY A 144 -19.11 -1.64 15.87
N GLN A 145 -19.70 -0.52 16.30
CA GLN A 145 -20.14 0.55 15.39
C GLN A 145 -18.96 1.25 14.70
N ALA A 146 -17.82 1.37 15.38
CA ALA A 146 -16.60 1.97 14.83
C ALA A 146 -16.07 1.19 13.61
N GLN A 147 -16.32 -0.12 13.53
CA GLN A 147 -15.96 -0.92 12.35
C GLN A 147 -16.65 -0.41 11.07
N GLY A 148 -17.87 0.11 11.17
CA GLY A 148 -18.58 0.72 10.04
C GLY A 148 -17.90 2.00 9.55
N LEU A 149 -17.39 2.84 10.47
CA LEU A 149 -16.62 4.03 10.11
C LEU A 149 -15.30 3.66 9.44
N TRP A 150 -14.63 2.61 9.95
CA TRP A 150 -13.41 2.10 9.34
C TRP A 150 -13.64 1.58 7.92
N LEU A 151 -14.73 0.81 7.72
CA LEU A 151 -15.14 0.33 6.40
C LEU A 151 -15.40 1.49 5.43
N ALA A 152 -16.19 2.49 5.83
CA ALA A 152 -16.48 3.65 5.01
C ALA A 152 -15.20 4.40 4.61
N GLY A 153 -14.28 4.59 5.56
CA GLY A 153 -12.97 5.20 5.31
C GLY A 153 -12.14 4.41 4.28
N LEU A 154 -12.08 3.08 4.41
CA LEU A 154 -11.37 2.22 3.47
C LEU A 154 -11.97 2.25 2.06
N VAL A 155 -13.30 2.24 1.93
CA VAL A 155 -13.97 2.33 0.63
C VAL A 155 -13.62 3.67 -0.04
N CYS A 156 -13.75 4.79 0.67
CA CYS A 156 -13.37 6.11 0.15
C CYS A 156 -11.89 6.16 -0.25
N ALA A 157 -11.01 5.63 0.60
CA ALA A 157 -9.57 5.58 0.33
C ALA A 157 -9.25 4.75 -0.91
N SER A 158 -9.83 3.55 -1.03
CA SER A 158 -9.64 2.67 -2.19
C SER A 158 -10.14 3.29 -3.49
N LEU A 159 -11.28 3.99 -3.46
CA LEU A 159 -11.82 4.70 -4.63
C LEU A 159 -10.89 5.85 -5.03
N GLY A 160 -10.41 6.63 -4.06
CA GLY A 160 -9.44 7.69 -4.30
C GLY A 160 -8.11 7.16 -4.88
N SER A 161 -7.58 6.09 -4.30
CA SER A 161 -6.38 5.40 -4.81
C SER A 161 -6.61 4.82 -6.22
N GLY A 162 -7.80 4.29 -6.50
CA GLY A 162 -8.19 3.77 -7.81
C GLY A 162 -8.26 4.85 -8.89
N ILE A 163 -8.84 6.02 -8.58
CA ILE A 163 -8.89 7.17 -9.50
C ILE A 163 -7.48 7.70 -9.80
N ARG A 164 -6.61 7.79 -8.79
CA ARG A 164 -5.20 8.16 -8.99
C ARG A 164 -4.47 7.20 -9.91
N LEU A 165 -4.66 5.89 -9.65
CA LEU A 165 -4.03 4.84 -10.43
C LEU A 165 -4.52 4.86 -11.89
N SER A 166 -5.83 4.99 -12.12
CA SER A 166 -6.37 5.04 -13.47
C SER A 166 -5.88 6.25 -14.26
N ARG A 167 -5.77 7.42 -13.61
CA ARG A 167 -5.20 8.64 -14.21
C ARG A 167 -3.74 8.47 -14.60
N GLU A 168 -2.91 7.91 -13.73
CA GLU A 168 -1.48 7.67 -14.01
C GLU A 168 -1.30 6.63 -15.12
N VAL A 169 -2.10 5.56 -15.11
CA VAL A 169 -2.08 4.54 -16.17
C VAL A 169 -2.54 5.13 -17.50
N PHE A 170 -3.64 5.89 -17.51
CA PHE A 170 -4.14 6.53 -18.73
C PHE A 170 -3.16 7.57 -19.28
N ALA A 171 -2.54 8.37 -18.42
CA ALA A 171 -1.51 9.32 -18.81
C ALA A 171 -0.29 8.63 -19.45
N ARG A 172 0.06 7.43 -18.99
CA ARG A 172 1.11 6.60 -19.59
C ARG A 172 0.70 6.09 -20.98
N THR A 173 -0.50 5.56 -21.12
CA THR A 173 -1.02 5.05 -22.41
C THR A 173 -1.14 6.18 -23.44
N ALA A 174 -1.61 7.36 -23.03
CA ALA A 174 -1.75 8.53 -23.91
C ALA A 174 -0.40 9.13 -24.37
N ARG A 175 0.69 8.94 -23.62
CA ARG A 175 2.04 9.37 -24.00
C ARG A 175 2.78 8.37 -24.89
N SER A 176 2.21 7.18 -25.10
CA SER A 176 2.79 6.15 -25.95
C SER A 176 2.09 5.99 -27.32
N PRO A 177 1.87 7.04 -28.14
CA PRO A 177 1.50 6.85 -29.54
C PRO A 177 2.78 6.77 -30.38
N ALA A 178 3.58 5.71 -30.22
CA ALA A 178 4.72 5.42 -31.11
C ALA A 178 5.29 4.00 -30.95
N VAL A 179 4.46 2.97 -31.02
CA VAL A 179 4.81 1.71 -31.71
C VAL A 179 3.48 1.17 -32.22
N GLY A 180 3.19 1.40 -33.50
CA GLY A 180 2.19 0.59 -34.17
C GLY A 180 2.76 -0.82 -34.30
N GLU A 181 2.17 -1.77 -33.58
CA GLU A 181 1.73 -3.02 -34.20
C GLU A 181 0.78 -3.75 -33.26
N ALA A 182 -0.25 -4.28 -33.88
CA ALA A 182 -1.45 -4.78 -33.24
C ALA A 182 -1.18 -6.09 -32.50
N VAL A 183 -1.66 -6.16 -31.26
CA VAL A 183 -2.14 -7.43 -30.72
C VAL A 183 -3.46 -7.71 -31.45
N VAL A 184 -3.38 -8.48 -32.53
CA VAL A 184 -4.51 -9.25 -33.05
C VAL A 184 -4.13 -10.72 -32.96
N VAL A 185 -4.97 -11.44 -32.23
CA VAL A 185 -4.99 -12.89 -32.09
C VAL A 185 -5.59 -13.49 -33.37
N SER A 186 -4.91 -14.52 -33.90
CA SER A 186 -5.32 -15.58 -34.83
C SER A 186 -6.20 -15.27 -36.04
N ASP A 187 -5.75 -15.65 -37.23
CA ASP A 187 -6.29 -16.84 -37.91
C ASP A 187 -5.40 -17.31 -39.07
N ALA A 188 -5.70 -18.53 -39.51
CA ALA A 188 -4.91 -19.46 -40.29
C ALA A 188 -4.57 -19.06 -41.75
N ASP A 189 -3.77 -19.96 -42.32
CA ASP A 189 -3.51 -20.24 -43.73
C ASP A 189 -2.33 -19.54 -44.40
N GLY A 190 -1.51 -20.40 -45.01
CA GLY A 190 -0.16 -20.13 -45.44
C GLY A 190 -0.06 -19.68 -46.88
N GLU A 191 1.14 -19.27 -47.25
CA GLU A 191 1.76 -19.64 -48.51
C GLU A 191 3.24 -19.27 -48.51
N GLU A 192 3.96 -20.07 -49.26
CA GLU A 192 5.40 -20.21 -49.39
C GLU A 192 5.95 -19.21 -50.44
N THR A 193 7.22 -18.80 -50.26
CA THR A 193 8.25 -18.53 -51.31
C THR A 193 7.87 -17.84 -52.64
N ASP A 194 8.54 -16.73 -52.99
CA ASP A 194 9.79 -16.72 -53.77
C ASP A 194 10.00 -15.41 -54.58
N ASP A 195 11.29 -15.06 -54.68
CA ASP A 195 12.01 -14.45 -55.79
C ASP A 195 11.87 -12.98 -56.28
N LYS A 196 13.09 -12.40 -56.43
CA LYS A 196 13.64 -11.66 -57.58
C LYS A 196 13.54 -10.12 -57.74
N THR A 197 14.73 -9.51 -57.63
CA THR A 197 15.43 -8.58 -58.58
C THR A 197 14.79 -7.22 -58.92
N ALA A 198 15.51 -6.12 -59.23
CA ALA A 198 16.92 -5.74 -59.25
C ALA A 198 17.01 -4.21 -59.45
N THR A 199 18.13 -3.62 -59.02
CA THR A 199 18.88 -2.46 -59.58
C THR A 199 18.15 -1.37 -60.37
N THR A 200 18.36 -0.09 -60.00
CA THR A 200 19.30 0.78 -60.75
C THR A 200 19.68 2.05 -59.98
N GLU A 201 20.92 2.46 -60.24
CA GLU A 201 21.65 3.62 -59.75
C GLU A 201 21.04 4.95 -60.23
N ASN A 202 21.20 6.01 -59.43
CA ASN A 202 21.86 7.19 -59.96
C ASN A 202 22.43 8.10 -58.87
N ALA A 203 23.70 8.45 -59.08
CA ALA A 203 24.49 9.35 -58.26
C ALA A 203 24.21 10.81 -58.67
N GLY A 204 24.01 11.68 -57.68
CA GLY A 204 23.95 13.13 -57.85
C GLY A 204 24.58 13.82 -56.65
N ARG A 205 25.86 14.18 -56.78
CA ARG A 205 26.63 14.98 -55.83
C ARG A 205 25.99 16.36 -55.65
N GLY A 206 25.63 16.69 -54.41
CA GLY A 206 25.40 18.06 -53.95
C GLY A 206 26.16 18.27 -52.64
N ALA A 207 27.33 18.88 -52.74
CA ALA A 207 28.16 19.25 -51.61
C ALA A 207 27.53 20.44 -50.86
N GLY A 208 27.32 20.28 -49.55
CA GLY A 208 27.00 21.40 -48.67
C GLY A 208 26.02 21.06 -47.55
N ASP A 209 26.44 20.26 -46.56
CA ASP A 209 26.08 20.46 -45.15
C ASP A 209 26.84 19.45 -44.25
N ALA A 210 28.11 19.76 -43.94
CA ALA A 210 28.91 18.96 -43.01
C ALA A 210 28.97 19.60 -41.60
N GLY A 211 28.09 20.56 -41.30
CA GLY A 211 28.09 21.34 -40.06
C GLY A 211 26.94 21.02 -39.11
N ALA A 212 25.74 20.70 -39.61
CA ALA A 212 24.55 20.53 -38.77
C ALA A 212 24.41 19.13 -38.11
N GLY A 213 25.05 18.09 -38.67
CA GLY A 213 24.85 16.69 -38.24
C GLY A 213 25.61 16.26 -36.97
N ARG A 214 26.66 16.99 -36.55
CA ARG A 214 27.45 16.63 -35.36
C ARG A 214 26.82 17.09 -34.04
N GLN A 215 26.07 18.19 -34.03
CA GLN A 215 25.40 18.67 -32.80
C GLN A 215 24.11 17.91 -32.46
N GLN A 216 23.46 17.25 -33.43
CA GLN A 216 22.27 16.42 -33.17
C GLN A 216 22.60 15.02 -32.63
N ARG A 217 23.78 14.48 -32.97
CA ARG A 217 24.17 13.11 -32.58
C ARG A 217 24.54 12.97 -31.09
N ASP A 218 25.00 14.06 -30.46
CA ASP A 218 25.30 14.10 -29.01
C ASP A 218 24.07 14.39 -28.13
N GLN A 219 22.95 14.84 -28.69
CA GLN A 219 21.70 15.11 -27.95
C GLN A 219 20.74 13.91 -27.89
N GLN A 220 20.84 12.98 -28.84
CA GLN A 220 20.02 11.76 -28.89
C GLN A 220 20.18 10.83 -27.67
N PRO A 221 21.39 10.53 -27.16
CA PRO A 221 21.55 9.64 -26.01
C PRO A 221 21.09 10.28 -24.69
N ARG A 222 21.04 11.62 -24.59
CA ARG A 222 20.51 12.33 -23.42
C ARG A 222 18.98 12.23 -23.33
N ARG A 223 18.28 12.40 -24.45
CA ARG A 223 16.81 12.27 -24.51
C ARG A 223 16.32 10.85 -24.24
N GLY A 224 17.07 9.82 -24.65
CA GLY A 224 16.76 8.42 -24.32
C GLY A 224 16.85 8.13 -22.83
N ARG A 225 17.92 8.59 -22.16
CA ARG A 225 18.12 8.42 -20.71
C ARG A 225 17.08 9.18 -19.87
N GLU A 226 16.67 10.37 -20.32
CA GLU A 226 15.61 11.14 -19.67
C GLU A 226 14.26 10.44 -19.76
N LYS A 227 13.90 9.88 -20.93
CA LYS A 227 12.68 9.08 -21.09
C LYS A 227 12.70 7.82 -20.20
N GLU A 228 13.81 7.08 -20.19
CA GLU A 228 13.96 5.91 -19.33
C GLU A 228 13.88 6.26 -17.83
N ALA A 229 14.42 7.42 -17.42
CA ALA A 229 14.33 7.87 -16.03
C ALA A 229 12.89 8.24 -15.65
N LEU A 230 12.18 8.96 -16.53
CA LEU A 230 10.77 9.30 -16.34
C LEU A 230 9.86 8.06 -16.33
N ASP A 231 10.13 7.09 -17.20
CA ASP A 231 9.38 5.83 -17.25
C ASP A 231 9.62 4.98 -15.99
N LYS A 232 10.86 4.95 -15.48
CA LYS A 232 11.18 4.31 -14.20
C LYS A 232 10.48 4.99 -13.04
N GLU A 233 10.40 6.33 -13.04
CA GLU A 233 9.71 7.08 -11.99
C GLU A 233 8.20 6.84 -12.03
N HIS A 234 7.56 6.93 -13.19
CA HIS A 234 6.13 6.64 -13.35
C HIS A 234 5.83 5.17 -12.99
N SER A 235 6.65 4.21 -13.41
CA SER A 235 6.44 2.79 -13.04
C SER A 235 6.56 2.57 -11.53
N ARG A 236 7.47 3.29 -10.85
CA ARG A 236 7.56 3.25 -9.38
C ARG A 236 6.32 3.86 -8.71
N ARG A 237 5.82 4.98 -9.23
CA ARG A 237 4.59 5.62 -8.74
C ARG A 237 3.37 4.71 -8.91
N ILE A 238 3.19 4.14 -10.09
CA ILE A 238 2.13 3.16 -10.38
C ILE A 238 2.27 1.96 -9.45
N GLY A 239 3.45 1.35 -9.32
CA GLY A 239 3.67 0.22 -8.43
C GLY A 239 3.35 0.53 -6.96
N GLY A 240 3.71 1.74 -6.49
CA GLY A 240 3.37 2.21 -5.15
C GLY A 240 1.86 2.39 -4.95
N LEU A 241 1.16 2.99 -5.93
CA LEU A 241 -0.29 3.17 -5.90
C LEU A 241 -1.04 1.83 -5.95
N THR A 242 -0.62 0.90 -6.81
CA THR A 242 -1.20 -0.45 -6.90
C THR A 242 -1.03 -1.19 -5.58
N ARG A 243 0.15 -1.14 -4.96
CA ARG A 243 0.40 -1.76 -3.65
C ARG A 243 -0.49 -1.16 -2.57
N LYS A 244 -0.62 0.17 -2.56
CA LYS A 244 -1.50 0.89 -1.63
C LYS A 244 -2.96 0.46 -1.81
N LEU A 245 -3.46 0.48 -3.05
CA LEU A 245 -4.82 0.06 -3.37
C LEU A 245 -5.07 -1.40 -2.97
N ALA A 246 -4.15 -2.31 -3.29
CA ALA A 246 -4.26 -3.71 -2.90
C ALA A 246 -4.34 -3.88 -1.38
N ALA A 247 -3.52 -3.13 -0.63
CA ALA A 247 -3.58 -3.16 0.84
C ALA A 247 -4.91 -2.60 1.38
N GLU A 248 -5.42 -1.51 0.83
CA GLU A 248 -6.71 -0.92 1.22
C GLU A 248 -7.87 -1.87 0.93
N VAL A 249 -7.89 -2.52 -0.24
CA VAL A 249 -8.92 -3.49 -0.63
C VAL A 249 -8.86 -4.75 0.23
N LEU A 250 -7.65 -5.27 0.53
CA LEU A 250 -7.51 -6.40 1.45
C LEU A 250 -7.98 -6.04 2.86
N ASP A 251 -7.73 -4.81 3.31
CA ASP A 251 -8.15 -4.33 4.62
C ASP A 251 -9.67 -4.17 4.75
N VAL A 252 -10.42 -4.04 3.65
CA VAL A 252 -11.90 -4.01 3.65
C VAL A 252 -12.50 -5.32 4.19
N ALA A 253 -11.83 -6.45 3.99
CA ALA A 253 -12.33 -7.76 4.42
C ALA A 253 -12.56 -7.83 5.93
N ILE A 254 -11.73 -7.13 6.72
CA ILE A 254 -11.77 -7.18 8.18
C ILE A 254 -13.05 -6.53 8.74
N PRO A 255 -13.32 -5.24 8.47
CA PRO A 255 -14.54 -4.63 8.95
C PRO A 255 -15.77 -5.22 8.26
N ALA A 256 -15.72 -5.58 6.97
CA ALA A 256 -16.86 -6.17 6.26
C ALA A 256 -17.34 -7.49 6.90
N TRP A 257 -16.41 -8.34 7.35
CA TRP A 257 -16.73 -9.51 8.14
C TRP A 257 -17.32 -9.13 9.51
N SER A 258 -16.67 -8.21 10.23
CA SER A 258 -17.10 -7.82 11.59
C SER A 258 -18.48 -7.14 11.65
N THR A 259 -18.86 -6.42 10.59
CA THR A 259 -20.18 -5.76 10.48
C THR A 259 -21.25 -6.70 9.94
N GLY A 260 -20.91 -7.94 9.58
CA GLY A 260 -21.82 -8.90 8.95
C GLY A 260 -22.21 -8.53 7.51
N LEU A 261 -21.44 -7.67 6.84
CA LEU A 261 -21.71 -7.28 5.45
C LEU A 261 -21.29 -8.38 4.46
N ALA A 262 -20.28 -9.19 4.83
CA ALA A 262 -19.81 -10.32 4.05
C ALA A 262 -19.59 -11.54 4.96
N ASP A 263 -20.09 -12.69 4.55
CA ASP A 263 -19.84 -13.97 5.22
C ASP A 263 -18.49 -14.54 4.75
N ILE A 264 -17.42 -14.10 5.40
CA ILE A 264 -16.05 -14.50 5.09
C ILE A 264 -15.55 -15.40 6.23
N GLU A 265 -14.90 -16.52 5.89
CA GLU A 265 -14.27 -17.37 6.89
C GLU A 265 -13.19 -16.58 7.68
N PRO A 266 -13.14 -16.69 9.02
CA PRO A 266 -12.14 -15.98 9.84
C PRO A 266 -10.69 -16.24 9.42
N GLY A 267 -10.39 -17.44 8.92
CA GLY A 267 -9.08 -17.79 8.38
C GLY A 267 -8.70 -16.96 7.15
N THR A 268 -9.65 -16.75 6.24
CA THR A 268 -9.46 -15.92 5.04
C THR A 268 -9.24 -14.44 5.41
N VAL A 269 -9.98 -13.92 6.39
CA VAL A 269 -9.76 -12.56 6.92
C VAL A 269 -8.35 -12.43 7.51
N ALA A 270 -7.88 -13.45 8.23
CA ALA A 270 -6.53 -13.46 8.78
C ALA A 270 -5.44 -13.49 7.70
N VAL A 271 -5.64 -14.25 6.62
CA VAL A 271 -4.74 -14.26 5.44
C VAL A 271 -4.74 -12.90 4.74
N ALA A 272 -5.91 -12.29 4.52
CA ALA A 272 -6.01 -10.96 3.93
C ALA A 272 -5.27 -9.92 4.78
N THR A 273 -5.44 -9.98 6.10
CA THR A 273 -4.72 -9.14 7.07
C THR A 273 -3.22 -9.36 6.99
N PHE A 274 -2.76 -10.61 6.88
CA PHE A 274 -1.34 -10.93 6.77
C PHE A 274 -0.73 -10.33 5.50
N LEU A 275 -1.38 -10.53 4.35
CA LEU A 275 -0.93 -9.99 3.07
C LEU A 275 -0.92 -8.46 3.06
N SER A 276 -1.99 -7.81 3.52
CA SER A 276 -2.04 -6.34 3.58
C SER A 276 -0.98 -5.77 4.52
N THR A 277 -0.66 -6.47 5.61
CA THR A 277 0.39 -6.09 6.55
C THR A 277 1.78 -6.19 5.94
N ILE A 278 2.07 -7.22 5.15
CA ILE A 278 3.34 -7.32 4.41
C ILE A 278 3.48 -6.16 3.43
N LEU A 279 2.43 -5.89 2.64
CA LEU A 279 2.45 -4.81 1.65
C LEU A 279 2.67 -3.43 2.30
N THR A 280 1.98 -3.15 3.40
CA THR A 280 2.10 -1.88 4.13
C THR A 280 3.38 -1.79 4.96
N GLY A 281 3.82 -2.89 5.58
CA GLY A 281 5.08 -2.98 6.32
C GLY A 281 6.29 -2.76 5.42
N TYR A 282 6.27 -3.32 4.20
CA TYR A 282 7.31 -3.08 3.21
C TYR A 282 7.37 -1.60 2.76
N ALA A 283 6.23 -0.91 2.65
CA ALA A 283 6.21 0.52 2.35
C ALA A 283 6.85 1.36 3.48
N VAL A 284 6.62 0.98 4.75
CA VAL A 284 7.27 1.61 5.91
C VAL A 284 8.77 1.31 5.91
N TRP A 285 9.16 0.06 5.63
CA TRP A 285 10.56 -0.34 5.47
C TRP A 285 11.28 0.54 4.43
N GLU A 286 10.72 0.67 3.21
CA GLU A 286 11.27 1.53 2.16
C GLU A 286 11.37 3.00 2.59
N ARG A 287 10.38 3.51 3.34
CA ARG A 287 10.41 4.88 3.88
C ARG A 287 11.57 5.08 4.86
N CYS A 288 11.78 4.15 5.79
CA CYS A 288 12.89 4.20 6.74
C CYS A 288 14.25 4.17 6.03
N GLY A 289 14.40 3.32 5.01
CA GLY A 289 15.63 3.26 4.21
C GLY A 289 15.93 4.58 3.50
N ARG A 290 14.91 5.21 2.88
CA ARG A 290 15.07 6.53 2.24
C ARG A 290 15.48 7.62 3.22
N ALA A 291 14.91 7.65 4.41
CA ALA A 291 15.23 8.66 5.43
C ALA A 291 16.69 8.53 5.90
N ILE A 292 17.21 7.31 6.02
CA ILE A 292 18.62 7.08 6.38
C ILE A 292 19.55 7.50 5.24
N ASP A 293 19.23 7.12 4.00
CA ASP A 293 20.03 7.52 2.83
C ASP A 293 20.05 9.05 2.67
N GLU A 294 18.94 9.74 2.94
CA GLU A 294 18.84 11.20 2.92
C GLU A 294 19.71 11.83 4.02
N LYS A 295 19.63 11.32 5.25
CA LYS A 295 20.46 11.79 6.37
C LYS A 295 21.95 11.62 6.06
N ALA A 296 22.35 10.46 5.53
CA ALA A 296 23.75 10.19 5.16
C ALA A 296 24.25 11.15 4.06
N ARG A 297 23.38 11.55 3.12
CA ARG A 297 23.72 12.55 2.09
C ARG A 297 23.91 13.94 2.69
N LEU A 298 23.07 14.35 3.62
CA LEU A 298 23.19 15.65 4.30
C LEU A 298 24.47 15.74 5.13
N ASP A 299 24.82 14.65 5.84
CA ASP A 299 26.04 14.57 6.64
C ASP A 299 27.32 14.65 5.78
N LEU A 300 27.26 14.15 4.54
CA LEU A 300 28.35 14.28 3.56
C LEU A 300 28.43 15.68 2.95
N ALA A 301 27.30 16.39 2.80
CA ALA A 301 27.26 17.74 2.24
C ALA A 301 27.74 18.81 3.24
N CYS A 302 27.73 18.52 4.54
CA CYS A 302 28.21 19.44 5.58
C CYS A 302 29.69 19.26 5.95
N LYS A 303 30.39 18.30 5.33
CA LYS A 303 31.83 18.05 5.50
C LYS A 303 32.60 18.61 4.31
#